data_AF-A0A945E7N5-F1
#
_entry.id   AF-A0A945E7N5-F1
#
_cell.length_a   1.000
_cell.length_b   1.000
_cell.length_c   1.000
_cell.angle_alpha   90.00
_cell.angle_beta   90.00
_cell.angle_gamma   90.00
#
_symmetry.space_group_name_H-M   'P 1'
#
loop_
_entity.id
_entity.type
_entity.pdbx_description
1 polymer ?
#
loop_
_entity_poly.entity_id
_entity_poly.type
_entity_poly.pdbx_seq_one_letter_code
_entity_poly.pdbx_strand_id
1 'polypeptide(L)'
;MNKINKIILGNFLIEEGSLKNWKLVTFLFIMAIIMIFSSHYIDKKIILIGDLKNDVSVLESEFVENRKSVMKLKMESNVASAMKERGIKSFNKPPKKIIVN
;
A
#
# COMPACT_ATOMS: atom_id res chain seq x y z
N MET A 1 -43.48 41.42 12.77
CA MET A 1 -42.50 40.65 11.97
C MET A 1 -41.97 39.49 12.79
N ASN A 2 -42.12 38.26 12.28
CA ASN A 2 -41.83 37.02 13.00
C ASN A 2 -40.33 36.87 13.31
N LYS A 3 -39.99 36.31 14.48
CA LYS A 3 -38.60 36.06 14.93
C LYS A 3 -37.75 35.31 13.90
N ILE A 4 -38.36 34.41 13.15
CA ILE A 4 -37.72 33.62 12.09
C ILE A 4 -37.14 34.54 11.01
N ASN A 5 -37.86 35.58 10.61
CA ASN A 5 -37.40 36.51 9.58
C ASN A 5 -36.14 37.26 10.07
N LYS A 6 -36.07 37.66 11.33
CA LYS A 6 -34.88 38.32 11.88
C LYS A 6 -33.62 37.44 11.88
N ILE A 7 -33.79 36.13 12.06
CA ILE A 7 -32.68 35.16 11.99
C ILE A 7 -32.21 34.99 10.55
N ILE A 8 -33.13 34.83 9.60
CA ILE A 8 -32.82 34.69 8.17
C ILE A 8 -32.16 35.97 7.62
N LEU A 9 -32.63 37.15 8.04
CA LEU A 9 -32.03 38.44 7.69
C LEU A 9 -30.67 38.70 8.37
N GLY A 10 -30.17 37.77 9.20
CA GLY A 10 -28.84 37.88 9.79
C GLY A 10 -28.72 38.97 10.85
N ASN A 11 -29.83 39.36 11.49
CA ASN A 11 -29.82 40.43 12.50
C ASN A 11 -28.87 40.12 13.68
N PHE A 12 -28.64 38.83 13.97
CA PHE A 12 -27.65 38.31 14.93
C PHE A 12 -26.19 38.69 14.60
N LEU A 13 -25.90 38.97 13.33
CA LEU A 13 -24.56 39.37 12.84
C LEU A 13 -24.37 40.89 12.83
N ILE A 14 -25.44 41.68 13.02
CA ILE A 14 -25.46 43.14 12.83
C ILE A 14 -25.86 43.89 14.11
N GLU A 15 -26.50 43.22 15.09
CA GLU A 15 -26.87 43.82 16.38
C GLU A 15 -25.65 44.32 17.18
N GLU A 16 -25.84 45.40 17.95
CA GLU A 16 -24.82 45.99 18.83
C GLU A 16 -24.30 44.93 19.82
N GLY A 17 -23.03 44.53 19.65
CA GLY A 17 -22.40 43.42 20.40
C GLY A 17 -22.05 42.18 19.56
N SER A 18 -22.30 42.19 18.25
CA SER A 18 -22.11 41.03 17.35
C SER A 18 -20.65 40.60 17.09
N LEU A 19 -19.65 41.30 17.64
CA LEU A 19 -18.23 40.95 17.46
C LEU A 19 -17.91 39.47 17.80
N LYS A 20 -18.59 38.91 18.82
CA LYS A 20 -18.43 37.49 19.20
C LYS A 20 -18.92 36.53 18.11
N ASN A 21 -19.98 36.89 17.39
CA ASN A 21 -20.58 36.06 16.35
C ASN A 21 -19.73 36.10 15.07
N TRP A 22 -19.18 37.27 14.74
CA TRP A 22 -18.25 37.40 13.62
C TRP A 22 -16.98 36.56 13.82
N LYS A 23 -16.44 36.53 15.04
CA LYS A 23 -15.30 35.67 15.39
C LYS A 23 -15.60 34.18 15.15
N LEU A 24 -16.82 33.72 15.46
CA LEU A 24 -17.24 32.34 15.21
C LEU A 24 -17.32 32.04 13.70
N VAL A 25 -17.90 32.95 12.91
CA VAL A 25 -18.01 32.78 11.45
C VAL A 25 -16.63 32.70 10.81
N THR A 26 -15.72 33.61 11.17
CA THR A 26 -14.34 33.58 10.67
C THR A 26 -13.60 32.31 11.10
N PHE A 27 -13.82 31.84 12.34
CA PHE A 27 -13.25 30.59 12.81
C PHE A 27 -13.71 29.38 11.97
N LEU A 28 -15.01 29.27 11.70
CA LEU A 28 -15.57 28.20 10.87
C LEU A 28 -15.06 28.27 9.43
N PHE A 29 -14.90 29.49 8.88
CA PHE A 29 -14.35 29.69 7.55
C PHE A 29 -12.89 29.21 7.44
N ILE A 30 -12.05 29.56 8.43
CA ILE A 30 -10.66 29.09 8.50
C ILE A 30 -10.62 27.56 8.63
N MET A 31 -11.49 26.97 9.47
CA MET A 31 -11.59 25.52 9.60
C MET A 31 -11.99 24.84 8.29
N ALA A 32 -12.96 25.40 7.56
CA ALA A 32 -13.36 24.87 6.26
C ALA A 32 -12.20 24.87 5.27
N ILE A 33 -11.41 25.96 5.24
CA ILE A 33 -10.20 26.04 4.41
C ILE A 33 -9.19 24.95 4.80
N ILE A 34 -8.90 24.80 6.10
CA ILE A 34 -7.98 23.76 6.60
C ILE A 34 -8.45 22.37 6.19
N MET A 35 -9.75 22.08 6.27
CA MET A 35 -10.32 20.80 5.88
C MET A 35 -10.15 20.52 4.38
N ILE A 36 -10.39 21.52 3.51
CA ILE A 36 -10.22 21.36 2.06
C ILE A 36 -8.75 21.04 1.74
N PHE A 37 -7.80 21.78 2.33
CA PHE A 37 -6.38 21.52 2.13
C PHE A 37 -5.95 20.15 2.64
N SER A 38 -6.42 19.77 3.83
CA SER A 38 -6.12 18.47 4.44
C SER A 38 -6.62 17.31 3.58
N SER A 39 -7.87 17.40 3.10
CA SER A 39 -8.46 16.37 2.22
C SER A 39 -7.62 16.17 0.97
N HIS A 40 -7.23 17.26 0.31
CA HIS A 40 -6.46 17.17 -0.93
C HIS A 40 -5.05 16.59 -0.73
N TYR A 41 -4.44 16.80 0.44
CA TYR A 41 -3.17 16.18 0.80
C TYR A 41 -3.33 14.67 1.05
N ILE A 42 -4.41 14.27 1.72
CA ILE A 42 -4.73 12.86 1.97
C ILE A 42 -4.97 12.13 0.64
N ASP A 43 -5.70 12.73 -0.30
CA ASP A 43 -5.98 12.14 -1.61
C ASP A 43 -4.68 11.80 -2.36
N LYS A 44 -3.72 12.72 -2.39
CA LYS A 44 -2.39 12.49 -3.01
C LYS A 44 -1.66 11.34 -2.35
N LYS A 45 -1.73 11.25 -1.01
CA LYS A 45 -1.10 10.17 -0.25
C LYS A 45 -1.74 8.82 -0.56
N ILE A 46 -3.06 8.76 -0.72
CA ILE A 46 -3.79 7.53 -1.05
C ILE A 46 -3.39 7.01 -2.42
N ILE A 47 -3.27 7.89 -3.42
CA ILE A 47 -2.80 7.51 -4.76
C ILE A 47 -1.41 6.89 -4.67
N LEU A 48 -0.47 7.56 -3.98
CA LEU A 48 0.89 7.05 -3.79
C LEU A 48 0.91 5.69 -3.07
N ILE A 49 0.05 5.50 -2.06
CA ILE A 49 -0.09 4.20 -1.36
C ILE A 49 -0.60 3.11 -2.33
N GLY A 50 -1.52 3.46 -3.23
CA GLY A 50 -2.00 2.55 -4.28
C GLY A 50 -0.88 2.09 -5.20
N ASP A 51 -0.06 3.04 -5.68
CA ASP A 51 1.08 2.75 -6.55
C ASP A 51 2.11 1.86 -5.84
N LEU A 52 2.51 2.22 -4.61
CA LEU A 52 3.44 1.41 -3.81
C LEU A 52 2.91 0.00 -3.54
N LYS A 53 1.60 -0.14 -3.29
CA LYS A 53 0.98 -1.45 -3.08
C LYS A 53 1.03 -2.31 -4.34
N ASN A 54 0.83 -1.70 -5.50
CA ASN A 54 0.97 -2.39 -6.77
C ASN A 54 2.42 -2.87 -6.98
N ASP A 55 3.41 -2.01 -6.72
CA ASP A 55 4.83 -2.37 -6.84
C ASP A 55 5.20 -3.55 -5.93
N VAL A 56 4.72 -3.56 -4.67
CA VAL A 56 4.92 -4.69 -3.75
C VAL A 56 4.30 -5.97 -4.31
N SER A 57 3.08 -5.91 -4.85
CA SER A 57 2.40 -7.08 -5.42
C SER A 57 3.13 -7.65 -6.64
N VAL A 58 3.72 -6.77 -7.47
CA VAL A 58 4.55 -7.18 -8.62
C VAL A 58 5.81 -7.89 -8.11
N LEU A 59 6.49 -7.30 -7.13
CA LEU A 59 7.72 -7.85 -6.57
C LEU A 59 7.50 -9.22 -5.89
N GLU A 60 6.38 -9.39 -5.18
CA GLU A 60 5.99 -10.68 -4.60
C GLU A 60 5.76 -11.74 -5.69
N SER A 61 5.11 -11.36 -6.79
CA SER A 61 4.88 -12.24 -7.93
C SER A 61 6.20 -12.67 -8.57
N GLU A 62 7.14 -11.74 -8.77
CA GLU A 62 8.48 -12.04 -9.29
C GLU A 62 9.27 -12.94 -8.34
N PHE A 63 9.17 -12.72 -7.02
CA PHE A 63 9.84 -13.56 -6.03
C PHE A 63 9.32 -15.00 -6.07
N VAL A 64 8.00 -15.18 -6.15
CA VAL A 64 7.39 -16.51 -6.25
C VAL A 64 7.82 -17.23 -7.52
N GLU A 65 7.83 -16.55 -8.66
CA GLU A 65 8.28 -17.15 -9.93
C GLU A 65 9.76 -17.53 -9.89
N ASN A 66 10.63 -16.65 -9.38
CA ASN A 66 12.05 -16.94 -9.21
C ASN A 66 12.26 -18.14 -8.26
N ARG A 67 11.54 -18.19 -7.14
CA ARG A 67 11.61 -19.30 -6.18
C ARG A 67 11.21 -20.62 -6.85
N LYS A 68 10.16 -20.61 -7.66
CA LYS A 68 9.69 -21.76 -8.43
C LYS A 68 10.72 -22.20 -9.48
N SER A 69 11.34 -21.27 -10.18
CA SER A 69 12.41 -21.54 -11.15
C SER A 69 13.61 -22.23 -10.50
N VAL A 70 14.09 -21.71 -9.36
CA VAL A 70 15.19 -22.32 -8.60
C VAL A 70 14.81 -23.73 -8.11
N MET A 71 13.59 -23.92 -7.62
CA MET A 71 13.11 -25.23 -7.20
C MET A 71 13.09 -26.23 -8.36
N LYS A 72 12.62 -25.81 -9.54
CA LYS A 72 12.63 -26.62 -10.76
C LYS A 72 14.05 -26.99 -11.18
N LEU A 73 15.01 -26.07 -11.07
CA LEU A 73 16.43 -26.35 -11.36
C LEU A 73 17.05 -27.34 -10.36
N LYS A 74 16.70 -27.23 -9.08
CA LYS A 74 17.20 -28.13 -8.01
C LYS A 74 16.55 -29.52 -8.03
N MET A 75 15.42 -29.68 -8.73
CA MET A 75 14.65 -30.91 -8.71
C MET A 75 15.51 -32.09 -9.20
N GLU A 76 15.63 -33.13 -8.38
CA GLU A 76 16.53 -34.26 -8.62
C GLU A 76 16.23 -34.95 -9.95
N SER A 77 14.97 -35.06 -10.34
CA SER A 77 14.56 -35.59 -11.65
C SER A 77 15.10 -34.77 -12.83
N ASN A 78 15.13 -33.44 -12.69
CA ASN A 78 15.64 -32.54 -13.73
C ASN A 78 17.17 -32.60 -13.80
N VAL A 79 17.82 -32.62 -12.63
CA VAL A 79 19.28 -32.79 -12.53
C VAL A 79 19.68 -34.16 -13.11
N ALA A 80 19.00 -35.24 -12.74
CA ALA A 80 19.27 -36.58 -13.24
C ALA A 80 19.07 -36.70 -14.76
N SER A 81 18.04 -36.04 -15.29
CA SER A 81 17.79 -35.99 -16.74
C SER A 81 18.91 -35.25 -17.48
N ALA A 82 19.34 -34.09 -16.99
CA ALA A 82 20.46 -33.34 -17.58
C ALA A 82 21.82 -34.06 -17.45
N MET A 83 22.03 -34.79 -16.35
CA MET A 83 23.25 -35.57 -16.12
C MET A 83 23.31 -36.84 -16.99
N LYS A 84 22.16 -37.36 -17.42
CA LYS A 84 22.07 -38.51 -18.34
C LYS A 84 22.66 -38.20 -19.72
N GLU A 85 22.45 -36.99 -20.24
CA GLU A 85 23.11 -36.51 -21.48
C GLU A 85 24.64 -36.48 -21.34
N ARG A 86 25.15 -36.21 -20.15
CA ARG A 86 26.59 -36.19 -19.84
C ARG A 86 27.16 -37.58 -19.52
N GLY A 87 26.38 -38.65 -19.68
CA GLY A 87 26.79 -40.03 -19.41
C GLY A 87 26.82 -40.43 -17.93
N ILE A 88 26.39 -39.55 -17.03
CA ILE A 88 26.37 -39.80 -15.58
C ILE A 88 25.05 -40.50 -15.23
N LYS A 89 25.14 -41.68 -14.60
CA LYS A 89 23.98 -42.50 -14.20
C LYS A 89 23.70 -42.34 -12.71
N SER A 90 22.42 -42.24 -12.36
CA SER A 90 21.99 -42.28 -10.96
C SER A 90 22.24 -43.67 -10.38
N PHE A 91 22.93 -43.74 -9.23
CA PHE A 91 23.21 -44.98 -8.53
C PHE A 91 22.05 -45.30 -7.58
N ASN A 92 21.37 -46.41 -7.82
CA ASN A 92 20.29 -46.90 -6.93
C ASN A 92 20.81 -47.64 -5.68
N LYS A 93 22.13 -47.77 -5.54
CA LYS A 93 22.80 -48.45 -4.42
C LYS A 93 23.60 -47.42 -3.62
N PRO A 94 23.53 -47.44 -2.28
CA PRO A 94 24.28 -46.49 -1.45
C PRO A 94 25.80 -46.68 -1.64
N PRO A 95 26.59 -45.60 -1.61
CA PRO A 95 28.04 -45.66 -1.79
C PRO A 95 28.72 -46.37 -0.61
N LYS A 96 29.73 -47.19 -0.91
CA LYS A 96 30.58 -47.82 0.12
C LYS A 96 31.70 -46.86 0.52
N LYS A 97 31.88 -46.64 1.83
CA LYS A 97 33.02 -45.90 2.36
C LYS A 97 34.29 -46.72 2.14
N ILE A 98 35.22 -46.22 1.33
CA ILE A 98 36.55 -46.79 1.19
C ILE A 98 37.41 -46.15 2.28
N ILE A 99 37.91 -46.96 3.21
CA ILE A 99 38.91 -46.55 4.20
C ILE A 99 40.24 -47.06 3.68
N VAL A 100 41.16 -46.14 3.35
CA VAL A 100 42.53 -46.47 2.99
C VAL A 100 43.34 -46.40 4.28
N ASN A 101 44.01 -47.50 4.60
CA ASN A 101 44.85 -47.64 5.79
C ASN A 101 46.30 -47.30 5.45
#